data_AF-A0A2S9YMG2-F1
#
_entry.id   AF-A0A2S9YMG2-F1
#
_cell.length_a   1.000
_cell.length_b   1.000
_cell.length_c   1.000
_cell.angle_alpha   90.00
_cell.angle_beta   90.00
_cell.angle_gamma   90.00
#
_symmetry.space_group_name_H-M   'P 1'
#
loop_
_entity.id
_entity.type
_entity.pdbx_description
1 polymer ?
#
loop_
_entity_poly.entity_id
_entity_poly.type
_entity_poly.pdbx_seq_one_letter_code
_entity_poly.pdbx_strand_id
1 'polypeptide(L)'
;MASSDPFRVLGITPTMDRAVIKRAYFGLLHQHSPHADPVGFRRIRDAYELLAGDGLTTAFSTAELDIERELQAVDAQLGERIAAAQQASLALEAEREGIAAFTALLSLTLADASARCELPRDA
;
A
#
# COMPACT_ATOMS: atom_id res chain seq x y z
N MET A 1 2.30 -6.99 -15.88
CA MET A 1 2.65 -8.27 -16.56
C MET A 1 4.17 -8.33 -16.67
N ALA A 2 4.76 -9.31 -15.99
CA ALA A 2 6.19 -9.62 -15.89
C ALA A 2 7.14 -8.48 -15.49
N SER A 3 7.02 -7.96 -14.24
CA SER A 3 8.18 -7.47 -13.50
C SER A 3 9.08 -8.66 -13.14
N SER A 4 9.65 -9.33 -14.14
CA SER A 4 10.76 -10.23 -13.89
C SER A 4 11.95 -9.36 -13.58
N ASP A 5 12.42 -9.43 -12.33
CA ASP A 5 13.68 -8.85 -11.91
C ASP A 5 14.75 -9.05 -13.01
N PRO A 6 15.33 -7.96 -13.56
CA PRO A 6 16.27 -8.04 -14.67
C PRO A 6 17.52 -8.88 -14.33
N PHE A 7 17.93 -8.93 -13.05
CA PHE A 7 19.03 -9.80 -12.62
C PHE A 7 18.66 -11.28 -12.70
N ARG A 8 17.42 -11.63 -12.30
CA ARG A 8 16.88 -12.99 -12.49
C ARG A 8 16.76 -13.39 -13.96
N VAL A 9 16.37 -12.46 -14.84
CA VAL A 9 16.31 -12.74 -16.29
C VAL A 9 17.69 -13.06 -16.85
N LEU A 10 18.73 -12.36 -16.39
CA LEU A 10 20.12 -12.63 -16.78
C LEU A 10 20.76 -13.80 -16.01
N GLY A 11 20.07 -14.38 -15.02
CA GLY A 11 20.56 -15.51 -14.22
C GLY A 11 21.73 -15.16 -13.30
N ILE A 12 21.82 -13.90 -12.86
CA ILE A 12 22.88 -13.41 -11.97
C ILE A 12 22.33 -12.90 -10.64
N THR A 13 23.18 -12.90 -9.62
CA THR A 13 22.91 -12.18 -8.37
C THR A 13 22.86 -10.67 -8.65
N PRO A 14 21.95 -9.91 -7.98
CA PRO A 14 21.94 -8.44 -8.07
C PRO A 14 23.33 -7.86 -7.84
N THR A 15 23.75 -6.96 -8.73
CA THR A 15 25.08 -6.35 -8.66
C THR A 15 25.13 -4.99 -9.35
N MET A 16 26.04 -4.13 -8.88
CA MET A 16 26.42 -2.88 -9.54
C MET A 16 27.54 -3.04 -10.57
N ASP A 17 28.13 -4.23 -10.69
CA ASP A 17 29.21 -4.48 -11.64
C ASP A 17 28.68 -4.68 -13.06
N ARG A 18 28.85 -3.63 -13.88
CA ARG A 18 28.47 -3.61 -15.30
C ARG A 18 29.21 -4.67 -16.13
N ALA A 19 30.43 -5.07 -15.74
CA ALA A 19 31.17 -6.10 -16.46
C ALA A 19 30.54 -7.49 -16.28
N VAL A 20 30.06 -7.79 -15.06
CA VAL A 20 29.33 -9.04 -14.76
C VAL A 20 28.03 -9.11 -15.54
N ILE A 21 27.26 -8.01 -15.57
CA ILE A 21 26.00 -7.90 -16.33
C ILE A 21 26.23 -8.14 -17.82
N LYS A 22 27.24 -7.47 -18.40
CA LYS A 22 27.60 -7.63 -19.81
C LYS A 22 28.02 -9.06 -20.14
N ARG A 23 28.82 -9.70 -19.28
CA ARG A 23 29.26 -11.10 -19.48
C ARG A 23 28.08 -12.07 -19.47
N ALA A 24 27.13 -11.90 -18.55
CA ALA A 24 25.93 -12.72 -18.48
C ALA A 24 25.06 -12.59 -19.74
N TYR A 25 24.84 -11.35 -20.20
CA TYR A 25 24.11 -11.07 -21.44
C TYR A 25 24.73 -11.79 -22.65
N PHE A 26 26.05 -11.69 -22.87
CA PHE A 26 26.70 -12.38 -23.98
C PHE A 26 26.66 -13.91 -23.87
N GLY A 27 26.73 -14.46 -22.65
CA GLY A 27 26.57 -15.89 -22.43
C GLY A 27 25.19 -16.41 -22.83
N LEU A 28 24.14 -15.62 -22.59
CA LEU A 28 22.76 -15.94 -22.97
C LEU A 28 22.48 -15.69 -24.45
N LEU A 29 23.17 -14.75 -25.09
CA LEU A 29 23.05 -14.45 -26.51
C LEU A 29 23.37 -15.67 -27.39
N HIS A 30 24.31 -16.51 -26.95
CA HIS A 30 24.65 -17.75 -27.65
C HIS A 30 23.55 -18.82 -27.54
N GLN A 31 22.72 -18.76 -26.51
CA GLN A 31 21.63 -19.73 -26.26
C GLN A 31 20.31 -19.27 -26.89
N HIS A 32 20.03 -17.97 -26.83
CA HIS A 32 18.83 -17.35 -27.39
C HIS A 32 19.18 -16.51 -28.63
N SER A 33 19.53 -17.21 -29.72
CA SER A 33 19.79 -16.56 -31.01
C SER A 33 18.50 -15.94 -31.55
N PRO A 34 18.53 -14.72 -32.13
CA PRO A 34 17.33 -14.03 -32.62
C PRO A 34 16.55 -14.80 -33.69
N HIS A 35 17.21 -15.72 -34.40
CA HIS A 35 16.58 -16.57 -35.41
C HIS A 35 15.95 -17.85 -34.83
N ALA A 36 16.45 -18.33 -33.69
CA ALA A 36 16.01 -19.59 -33.08
C ALA A 36 14.97 -19.36 -31.97
N ASP A 37 15.14 -18.30 -31.18
CA ASP A 37 14.21 -17.92 -30.11
C ASP A 37 14.06 -16.39 -30.04
N PRO A 38 13.18 -15.81 -30.88
CA PRO A 38 12.97 -14.38 -30.91
C PRO A 38 12.31 -13.84 -29.63
N VAL A 39 11.59 -14.68 -28.88
CA VAL A 39 10.91 -14.27 -27.65
C VAL A 39 11.91 -14.19 -26.50
N GLY A 40 12.74 -15.23 -26.32
CA GLY A 40 13.80 -15.26 -25.31
C GLY A 40 14.84 -14.19 -25.55
N PHE A 41 15.24 -13.97 -26.81
CA PHE A 41 16.16 -12.89 -27.17
C PHE A 41 15.62 -11.51 -26.75
N ARG A 42 14.34 -11.20 -27.05
CA ARG A 42 13.72 -9.94 -26.61
C ARG A 42 13.77 -9.78 -25.10
N ARG A 43 13.39 -10.82 -24.36
CA ARG A 43 13.38 -10.78 -22.89
C ARG A 43 14.74 -10.47 -22.28
N ILE A 44 15.79 -11.13 -22.77
CA ILE A 44 17.17 -10.95 -22.28
C ILE A 44 17.70 -9.56 -22.67
N ARG A 45 17.40 -9.10 -23.89
CA ARG A 45 17.77 -7.78 -24.36
C ARG A 45 17.13 -6.68 -23.52
N ASP A 46 15.82 -6.77 -23.29
CA ASP A 46 15.07 -5.75 -22.54
C ASP A 46 15.60 -5.66 -21.08
N ALA A 47 15.93 -6.80 -20.46
CA ALA A 47 16.55 -6.84 -19.13
C ALA A 47 17.96 -6.21 -19.11
N TYR A 48 18.78 -6.50 -20.12
CA TYR A 48 20.11 -5.89 -20.24
C TYR A 48 20.04 -4.38 -20.49
N GLU A 49 19.15 -3.92 -21.37
CA GLU A 49 19.00 -2.49 -21.68
C GLU A 49 18.58 -1.70 -20.43
N LEU A 50 17.68 -2.25 -19.61
CA LEU A 50 17.28 -1.65 -18.34
C LEU A 50 18.46 -1.49 -17.36
N LEU A 51 19.34 -2.49 -17.28
CA LEU A 51 20.53 -2.48 -16.42
C LEU A 51 21.71 -1.70 -17.01
N ALA A 52 21.79 -1.57 -18.33
CA ALA A 52 22.83 -0.83 -19.01
C ALA A 52 22.57 0.69 -18.98
N GLY A 53 21.31 1.11 -18.91
CA GLY A 53 20.90 2.50 -18.79
C GLY A 53 21.09 3.11 -17.39
N ASP A 54 20.16 4.00 -17.04
CA ASP A 54 19.99 4.66 -15.76
C ASP A 54 19.20 3.82 -14.74
N GLY A 55 18.48 2.79 -15.21
CA GLY A 55 17.68 1.89 -14.39
C GLY A 55 18.45 0.97 -13.44
N LEU A 56 19.79 0.92 -13.53
CA LEU A 56 20.64 0.02 -12.74
C LEU A 56 20.51 0.24 -11.23
N THR A 57 20.66 1.48 -10.76
CA THR A 57 20.59 1.82 -9.33
C THR A 57 19.23 1.47 -8.73
N THR A 58 18.17 1.76 -9.48
CA THR A 58 16.79 1.44 -9.08
C THR A 58 16.59 -0.07 -9.06
N ALA A 59 16.98 -0.79 -10.11
CA ALA A 59 16.83 -2.24 -10.19
C ALA A 59 17.57 -2.97 -9.07
N PHE A 60 18.79 -2.52 -8.74
CA PHE A 60 19.58 -3.12 -7.66
C PHE A 60 18.99 -2.84 -6.29
N SER A 61 18.58 -1.59 -6.02
CA SER A 61 17.89 -1.26 -4.77
C SER A 61 16.63 -2.11 -4.59
N THR A 62 15.86 -2.31 -5.66
CA THR A 62 14.63 -3.13 -5.66
C THR A 62 14.88 -4.64 -5.56
N ALA A 63 16.06 -5.12 -5.96
CA ALA A 63 16.41 -6.54 -5.88
C ALA A 63 17.11 -6.90 -4.56
N GLU A 64 17.92 -5.98 -4.02
CA GLU A 64 18.64 -6.14 -2.75
C GLU A 64 17.71 -5.96 -1.54
N LEU A 65 16.81 -4.98 -1.64
CA LEU A 65 15.73 -4.78 -0.69
C LEU A 65 14.48 -5.36 -1.37
N ASP A 66 13.78 -6.30 -0.76
CA ASP A 66 12.49 -6.79 -1.26
C ASP A 66 11.42 -5.69 -1.08
N ILE A 67 11.56 -4.59 -1.83
CA ILE A 67 10.81 -3.34 -1.64
C ILE A 67 9.31 -3.60 -1.78
N GLU A 68 8.91 -4.55 -2.62
CA GLU A 68 7.51 -4.93 -2.78
C GLU A 68 6.94 -5.51 -1.47
N ARG A 69 7.66 -6.45 -0.84
CA ARG A 69 7.28 -6.99 0.47
C ARG A 69 7.26 -5.92 1.55
N GLU A 70 8.29 -5.08 1.60
CA GLU A 70 8.36 -4.01 2.60
C GLU A 70 7.22 -3.00 2.41
N LEU A 71 6.89 -2.66 1.18
CA LEU A 71 5.78 -1.77 0.86
C LEU A 71 4.44 -2.39 1.27
N GLN A 72 4.23 -3.68 1.01
CA GLN A 72 3.05 -4.41 1.46
C GLN A 72 2.93 -4.41 2.99
N ALA A 73 4.04 -4.57 3.71
CA ALA A 73 4.05 -4.51 5.16
C ALA A 73 3.67 -3.12 5.69
N VAL A 74 4.21 -2.06 5.07
CA VAL A 74 3.88 -0.67 5.43
C VAL A 74 2.41 -0.36 5.14
N ASP A 75 1.90 -0.76 3.98
CA ASP A 75 0.51 -0.54 3.60
C ASP A 75 -0.46 -1.23 4.56
N ALA A 76 -0.16 -2.49 4.92
CA ALA A 76 -0.93 -3.22 5.93
C ALA A 76 -0.93 -2.49 7.28
N GLN A 77 0.24 -2.08 7.76
CA GLN A 77 0.38 -1.37 9.03
C GLN A 77 -0.38 -0.02 9.02
N LEU A 78 -0.35 0.71 7.91
CA LEU A 78 -1.09 1.97 7.78
C LEU A 78 -2.60 1.72 7.71
N GLY A 79 -3.03 0.70 6.98
CA GLY A 79 -4.43 0.27 6.90
C GLY A 79 -5.02 -0.05 8.27
N GLU A 80 -4.28 -0.77 9.11
CA GLU A 80 -4.68 -1.07 10.50
C GLU A 80 -4.86 0.22 11.32
N ARG A 81 -3.91 1.15 11.22
CA ARG A 81 -3.97 2.43 11.94
C ARG A 81 -5.15 3.29 11.48
N ILE A 82 -5.43 3.31 10.19
CA ILE A 82 -6.57 4.03 9.62
C ILE A 82 -7.88 3.41 10.11
N ALA A 83 -8.00 2.08 10.05
CA ALA A 83 -9.19 1.36 10.52
C ALA A 83 -9.44 1.59 12.01
N ALA A 84 -8.40 1.55 12.84
CA ALA A 84 -8.50 1.85 14.27
C ALA A 84 -8.96 3.29 14.52
N ALA A 85 -8.43 4.27 13.78
CA ALA A 85 -8.85 5.67 13.89
C ALA A 85 -10.32 5.86 13.46
N GLN A 86 -10.76 5.19 12.39
CA GLN A 86 -12.15 5.21 11.94
C GLN A 86 -13.08 4.61 13.00
N GLN A 87 -12.71 3.46 13.58
CA GLN A 87 -13.48 2.84 14.66
C GLN A 87 -13.60 3.76 15.88
N ALA A 88 -12.51 4.42 16.27
CA ALA A 88 -12.53 5.40 17.36
C ALA A 88 -13.48 6.58 17.07
N SER A 89 -13.50 7.09 15.83
CA SER A 89 -14.43 8.14 15.41
C SER A 89 -15.88 7.69 15.55
N LEU A 90 -16.20 6.50 15.04
CA LEU A 90 -17.56 5.94 15.12
C LEU A 90 -18.00 5.74 16.58
N ALA A 91 -17.09 5.29 17.45
CA ALA A 91 -17.39 5.12 18.87
C ALA A 91 -17.70 6.45 19.56
N LEU A 92 -16.91 7.50 19.27
CA LEU A 92 -17.14 8.85 19.80
C LEU A 92 -18.45 9.46 19.28
N GLU A 93 -18.78 9.23 18.00
CA GLU A 93 -20.05 9.68 17.42
C GLU A 93 -21.24 9.01 18.09
N ALA A 94 -21.18 7.68 18.29
CA ALA A 94 -22.22 6.94 18.99
C ALA A 94 -22.39 7.42 20.45
N GLU A 95 -21.29 7.69 21.15
CA GLU A 95 -21.33 8.25 22.51
C GLU A 95 -21.99 9.63 22.51
N ARG A 96 -21.60 10.51 21.56
CA ARG A 96 -22.17 11.85 21.41
C ARG A 96 -23.67 11.81 21.11
N GLU A 97 -24.10 10.91 20.22
CA GLU A 97 -25.52 10.71 19.92
C GLU A 97 -26.29 10.23 21.15
N GLY A 98 -25.72 9.30 21.92
CA GLY A 98 -26.29 8.82 23.18
C GLY A 98 -26.48 9.95 24.20
N ILE A 99 -25.45 10.78 24.39
CA ILE A 99 -25.49 11.95 25.28
C ILE A 99 -26.56 12.95 24.80
N ALA A 100 -26.62 13.23 23.50
CA ALA A 100 -27.60 14.14 22.92
C ALA A 100 -29.04 13.63 23.12
N ALA A 101 -29.30 12.35 22.85
CA ALA A 101 -30.60 11.71 23.04
C ALA A 101 -31.04 11.72 24.51
N PHE A 102 -30.12 11.40 25.43
CA PHE A 102 -30.38 11.46 26.86
C PHE A 102 -30.74 12.88 27.34
N THR A 103 -29.98 13.87 26.88
CA THR A 103 -30.21 15.29 27.21
C THR A 103 -31.58 15.76 26.69
N ALA A 104 -31.95 15.37 25.47
CA ALA A 104 -33.26 15.68 24.90
C ALA A 104 -34.41 15.05 25.70
N LEU A 105 -34.27 13.78 26.11
CA LEU A 105 -35.26 13.08 26.93
C LEU A 105 -35.45 13.77 28.28
N LEU A 106 -34.37 14.06 29.00
CA LEU A 106 -34.44 14.75 30.29
C LEU A 106 -35.12 16.12 30.16
N SER A 107 -34.80 16.87 29.10
CA SER A 107 -35.39 18.19 28.86
C SER A 107 -36.91 18.14 28.70
N LEU A 108 -37.45 17.12 28.01
CA LEU A 108 -38.89 16.90 27.87
C LEU A 108 -39.54 16.56 29.23
N THR A 109 -38.93 15.64 29.99
CA THR A 109 -39.48 15.25 31.31
C THR A 109 -39.50 16.41 32.31
N LEU A 110 -38.49 17.28 32.26
CA LEU A 110 -38.41 18.46 33.11
C LEU A 110 -39.51 19.48 32.73
N ALA A 111 -39.75 19.68 31.43
CA ALA A 111 -40.82 20.54 30.96
C ALA A 111 -42.20 20.04 31.43
N ASP A 112 -42.45 18.73 31.33
CA ASP A 112 -43.69 18.11 31.83
C ASP A 112 -43.84 18.24 33.35
N ALA A 113 -42.75 18.06 34.12
CA ALA A 113 -42.76 18.23 35.56
C ALA A 113 -43.04 19.69 35.95
N SER A 114 -42.42 20.65 35.27
CA SER A 114 -42.66 22.08 35.46
C SER A 114 -44.12 22.45 35.22
N ALA A 115 -44.70 21.98 34.11
CA ALA A 115 -46.10 22.25 33.77
C ALA A 115 -47.09 21.70 34.82
N ARG A 116 -46.76 20.60 35.50
CA ARG A 116 -47.57 20.04 36.60
C ARG A 116 -47.38 20.79 37.92
N CYS A 117 -46.23 21.41 38.14
CA CYS A 117 -45.93 22.20 39.32
C CYS A 117 -46.43 23.65 39.21
N GLU A 118 -46.71 24.15 38.00
CA GLU A 118 -47.47 25.37 37.79
C GLU A 118 -48.93 25.15 38.24
N LEU A 119 -49.18 25.39 39.53
CA LEU A 119 -50.53 25.53 40.07
C LEU A 119 -51.27 26.64 39.31
N PRO A 120 -52.61 26.53 39.14
CA PRO A 120 -53.39 27.58 38.50
C PRO A 120 -53.14 28.90 39.25
N ARG A 121 -52.41 29.82 38.60
CA ARG A 121 -52.45 31.23 38.96
C ARG A 121 -53.84 31.67 38.57
N ASP A 122 -54.76 31.72 39.54
CA ASP A 122 -55.75 32.79 39.72
C ASP A 122 -56.66 32.46 40.91
N ALA A 123 -56.58 33.30 41.95
CA ALA A 123 -57.69 33.75 42.79
C ALA A 123 -57.25 34.99 43.58
#